data_AF-A0A497H183-F1
#
_entry.id   AF-A0A497H183-F1
#
_cell.length_a   1.000
_cell.length_b   1.000
_cell.length_c   1.000
_cell.angle_alpha   90.00
_cell.angle_beta   90.00
_cell.angle_gamma   90.00
#
_symmetry.space_group_name_H-M   'P 1'
#
loop_
_entity.id
_entity.type
_entity.pdbx_description
1 polymer ?
#
loop_
_entity_poly.entity_id
_entity_poly.type
_entity_poly.pdbx_seq_one_letter_code
_entity_poly.pdbx_strand_id
1 'polypeptide(L)'
;MTDDSEHHDREIERRERLVEIFLIIGGFFAASSYCESVATSSMLLFLQFMLAMLLYYVFLSRTKMSMLINWLAFFASISYSILLVRFINTYLGTALDGALFLLSLVAFTALFTFALAYPDTSEQITRRITSYLEGKGKENSQFFRTASLVIFVILVILVIIELLLLYR
;
A
#
# COMPACT_ATOMS: atom_id res chain seq x y z
N MET A 1 15.67 -15.65 24.72
CA MET A 1 15.09 -14.31 24.88
C MET A 1 15.83 -13.22 24.08
N THR A 2 17.04 -13.48 23.55
CA THR A 2 17.80 -12.54 22.70
C THR A 2 17.52 -12.66 21.20
N ASP A 3 17.02 -13.81 20.72
CA ASP A 3 16.84 -14.10 19.29
C ASP A 3 15.68 -13.30 18.65
N ASP A 4 14.55 -13.18 19.36
CA ASP A 4 13.35 -12.48 18.86
C ASP A 4 13.56 -10.96 18.74
N SER A 5 14.32 -10.35 19.65
CA SER A 5 14.64 -8.91 19.56
C SER A 5 15.54 -8.59 18.39
N GLU A 6 16.52 -9.45 18.10
CA GLU A 6 17.45 -9.24 17.00
C GLU A 6 16.76 -9.46 15.64
N HIS A 7 15.82 -10.40 15.56
CA HIS A 7 14.99 -10.59 14.37
C HIS A 7 14.09 -9.38 14.11
N HIS A 8 13.46 -8.83 15.15
CA HIS A 8 12.59 -7.66 15.05
C HIS A 8 13.34 -6.41 14.55
N ASP A 9 14.52 -6.16 15.11
CA ASP A 9 15.35 -5.01 14.72
C ASP A 9 15.82 -5.11 13.25
N ARG A 10 16.17 -6.32 12.79
CA ARG A 10 16.51 -6.58 11.37
C ARG A 10 15.32 -6.35 10.44
N GLU A 11 14.09 -6.66 10.87
CA GLU A 11 12.90 -6.37 10.06
C GLU A 11 12.63 -4.87 9.93
N ILE A 12 12.81 -4.11 11.02
CA ILE A 12 12.71 -2.65 10.99
C ILE A 12 13.71 -2.07 9.99
N GLU A 13 14.98 -2.47 10.07
CA GLU A 13 16.03 -1.99 9.16
C GLU A 13 15.73 -2.31 7.67
N ARG A 14 15.12 -3.47 7.39
CA ARG A 14 14.67 -3.81 6.02
C ARG A 14 13.56 -2.89 5.53
N ARG A 15 12.63 -2.52 6.40
CA ARG A 15 11.50 -1.62 6.07
C ARG A 15 11.98 -0.19 5.88
N GLU A 16 12.95 0.25 6.68
CA GLU A 16 13.61 1.54 6.49
C GLU A 16 14.25 1.63 5.10
N ARG A 17 14.96 0.58 4.66
CA ARG A 17 15.48 0.50 3.27
C ARG A 17 14.39 0.50 2.20
N LEU A 18 13.27 -0.18 2.43
CA LEU A 18 12.13 -0.13 1.51
C LEU A 18 11.52 1.27 1.41
N VAL A 19 11.44 2.00 2.51
CA VAL A 19 10.99 3.40 2.55
C VAL A 19 11.86 4.27 1.66
N GLU A 20 13.18 4.15 1.77
CA GLU A 20 14.14 4.89 0.93
C GLU A 20 13.93 4.59 -0.56
N ILE A 21 13.78 3.32 -0.92
CA ILE A 21 13.53 2.90 -2.31
C ILE A 21 12.21 3.49 -2.83
N PHE A 22 11.13 3.42 -2.05
CA PHE A 22 9.85 3.97 -2.46
C PHE A 22 9.89 5.50 -2.60
N LEU A 23 10.65 6.20 -1.76
CA LEU A 23 10.85 7.65 -1.89
C LEU A 23 11.57 8.01 -3.20
N ILE A 24 12.63 7.27 -3.54
CA ILE A 24 13.39 7.48 -4.78
C ILE A 24 12.52 7.20 -6.01
N ILE A 25 11.87 6.04 -6.05
CA ILE A 25 11.03 5.64 -7.19
C ILE A 25 9.79 6.54 -7.31
N GLY A 26 9.15 6.88 -6.18
CA GLY A 26 8.01 7.80 -6.16
C GLY A 26 8.39 9.20 -6.67
N GLY A 27 9.58 9.68 -6.31
CA GLY A 27 10.11 10.95 -6.78
C GLY A 27 10.34 10.94 -8.29
N PHE A 28 10.84 9.83 -8.83
CA PHE A 28 10.96 9.62 -10.27
C PHE A 28 9.59 9.68 -10.97
N PHE A 29 8.56 9.01 -10.45
CA PHE A 29 7.20 9.10 -11.02
C PHE A 29 6.67 10.53 -11.05
N ALA A 30 6.82 11.27 -9.95
CA ALA A 30 6.37 12.65 -9.86
C ALA A 30 7.12 13.57 -10.84
N ALA A 31 8.46 13.46 -10.88
CA ALA A 31 9.32 14.28 -11.73
C ALA A 31 9.12 14.01 -13.23
N SER A 32 8.72 12.79 -13.59
CA SER A 32 8.44 12.41 -14.98
C SER A 32 7.14 13.03 -15.53
N SER A 33 6.28 13.63 -14.72
CA SER A 33 5.03 14.20 -15.25
C SER A 33 5.28 15.45 -16.12
N TYR A 34 5.11 15.35 -17.45
CA TYR A 34 5.36 16.47 -18.39
C TYR A 34 4.17 17.40 -18.66
N CYS A 35 2.93 16.94 -18.46
CA CYS A 35 1.73 17.75 -18.69
C CYS A 35 1.41 18.57 -17.43
N GLU A 36 1.29 19.90 -17.53
CA GLU A 36 1.21 20.83 -16.37
C GLU A 36 0.14 20.44 -15.32
N SER A 37 -1.06 20.02 -15.74
CA SER A 37 -2.14 19.62 -14.82
C SER A 37 -1.86 18.27 -14.14
N VAL A 38 -1.27 17.32 -14.87
CA VAL A 38 -0.85 16.01 -14.35
C VAL A 38 0.37 16.18 -13.44
N ALA A 39 1.28 17.08 -13.78
CA ALA A 39 2.48 17.39 -13.02
C ALA A 39 2.14 17.97 -11.65
N THR A 40 1.28 18.98 -11.60
CA THR A 40 0.89 19.62 -10.33
C THR A 40 0.22 18.63 -9.37
N SER A 41 -0.74 17.86 -9.88
CA SER A 41 -1.44 16.86 -9.05
C SER A 41 -0.52 15.71 -8.63
N SER A 42 0.42 15.27 -9.49
CA SER A 42 1.40 14.23 -9.13
C SER A 42 2.43 14.72 -8.11
N MET A 43 2.87 15.99 -8.20
CA MET A 43 3.75 16.59 -7.19
C MET A 43 3.06 16.71 -5.83
N LEU A 44 1.79 17.13 -5.79
CA LEU A 44 1.03 17.18 -4.54
C LEU A 44 0.84 15.80 -3.91
N LEU A 45 0.49 14.79 -4.72
CA LEU A 45 0.40 13.39 -4.27
C LEU A 45 1.73 12.87 -3.76
N PHE A 46 2.83 13.21 -4.43
CA PHE A 46 4.17 12.83 -4.00
C PHE A 46 4.57 13.52 -2.70
N LEU A 47 4.26 14.80 -2.52
CA LEU A 47 4.52 15.51 -1.27
C LEU A 47 3.75 14.88 -0.10
N GLN A 48 2.48 14.54 -0.31
CA GLN A 48 1.65 13.84 0.68
C GLN A 48 2.22 12.46 1.02
N PHE A 49 2.61 11.68 0.00
CA PHE A 49 3.29 10.40 0.17
C PHE A 49 4.58 10.55 0.96
N MET A 50 5.42 11.54 0.62
CA MET A 50 6.70 11.80 1.27
C MET A 50 6.52 12.14 2.75
N LEU A 51 5.55 13.00 3.07
CA LEU A 51 5.22 13.36 4.45
C LEU A 51 4.74 12.14 5.25
N ALA A 52 3.85 11.32 4.65
CA ALA A 52 3.36 10.10 5.29
C ALA A 52 4.49 9.09 5.54
N MET A 53 5.43 8.94 4.61
CA MET A 53 6.58 8.05 4.74
C MET A 53 7.60 8.54 5.77
N LEU A 54 7.81 9.86 5.86
CA LEU A 54 8.65 10.44 6.91
C LEU A 54 8.06 10.21 8.29
N LEU A 55 6.75 10.42 8.45
CA LEU A 55 6.06 10.10 9.70
C LEU A 55 6.14 8.60 9.99
N TYR A 56 5.85 7.74 8.99
CA TYR A 56 5.98 6.29 9.13
C TYR A 56 7.36 5.89 9.64
N TYR A 57 8.43 6.41 9.02
CA TYR A 57 9.80 6.16 9.42
C TYR A 57 10.06 6.58 10.87
N VAL A 58 9.70 7.82 11.24
CA VAL A 58 9.90 8.33 12.61
C VAL A 58 9.15 7.47 13.63
N PHE A 59 7.91 7.10 13.35
CA PHE A 59 7.12 6.28 14.25
C PHE A 59 7.63 4.83 14.30
N LEU A 60 8.09 4.26 13.19
CA LEU A 60 8.67 2.92 13.13
C LEU A 60 9.96 2.83 13.96
N SER A 61 10.88 3.78 13.83
CA SER A 61 12.17 3.74 14.53
C SER A 61 12.08 4.19 16.00
N ARG A 62 11.09 5.03 16.37
CA ARG A 62 11.04 5.64 17.71
C ARG A 62 9.88 5.19 18.59
N THR A 63 8.86 4.55 18.04
CA THR A 63 7.66 4.19 18.79
C THR A 63 7.23 2.75 18.53
N LYS A 64 6.60 2.12 19.52
CA LYS A 64 5.99 0.79 19.36
C LYS A 64 4.49 0.86 19.05
N MET A 65 4.02 2.00 18.52
CA MET A 65 2.60 2.22 18.21
C MET A 65 2.22 1.56 16.88
N SER A 66 2.17 0.23 16.87
CA SER A 66 1.90 -0.60 15.68
C SER A 66 0.65 -0.17 14.89
N MET A 67 -0.41 0.23 15.59
CA MET A 67 -1.64 0.71 14.95
C MET A 67 -1.41 1.96 14.10
N LEU A 68 -0.71 2.97 14.63
CA LEU A 68 -0.44 4.21 13.90
C LEU A 68 0.51 3.96 12.72
N ILE A 69 1.50 3.10 12.91
CA ILE A 69 2.44 2.68 11.86
C ILE A 69 1.69 2.00 10.72
N ASN A 70 0.74 1.11 11.02
CA ASN A 70 -0.08 0.44 10.01
C ASN A 70 -1.00 1.41 9.25
N TRP A 71 -1.57 2.41 9.93
CA TRP A 71 -2.37 3.46 9.27
C TRP A 71 -1.52 4.31 8.33
N LEU A 72 -0.33 4.71 8.76
CA LEU A 72 0.61 5.46 7.94
C LEU A 72 1.09 4.62 6.74
N ALA A 73 1.38 3.34 6.95
CA ALA A 73 1.73 2.39 5.89
C ALA A 73 0.62 2.27 4.85
N PHE A 74 -0.64 2.12 5.29
CA PHE A 74 -1.79 2.04 4.40
C PHE A 74 -1.98 3.33 3.59
N PHE A 75 -1.92 4.49 4.25
CA PHE A 75 -2.07 5.78 3.59
C PHE A 75 -0.95 6.04 2.58
N ALA A 76 0.31 5.79 2.95
CA ALA A 76 1.44 5.91 2.04
C ALA A 76 1.31 4.95 0.84
N SER A 77 0.81 3.73 1.08
CA SER A 77 0.58 2.73 0.02
C SER A 77 -0.48 3.15 -0.98
N ILE A 78 -1.56 3.79 -0.52
CA ILE A 78 -2.57 4.37 -1.43
C ILE A 78 -1.92 5.45 -2.29
N SER A 79 -1.27 6.44 -1.69
CA SER A 79 -0.65 7.55 -2.43
C SER A 79 0.39 7.06 -3.44
N TYR A 80 1.22 6.10 -3.06
CA TYR A 80 2.22 5.51 -3.94
C TYR A 80 1.58 4.70 -5.09
N SER A 81 0.52 3.95 -4.81
CA SER A 81 -0.21 3.19 -5.83
C SER A 81 -0.88 4.11 -6.85
N ILE A 82 -1.47 5.22 -6.41
CA ILE A 82 -2.03 6.23 -7.31
C ILE A 82 -0.92 6.79 -8.22
N LEU A 83 0.23 7.17 -7.66
CA LEU A 83 1.37 7.66 -8.44
C LEU A 83 1.83 6.63 -9.47
N LEU A 84 1.99 5.37 -9.07
CA LEU A 84 2.44 4.29 -9.94
C LEU A 84 1.44 4.03 -11.09
N VAL A 85 0.15 3.89 -10.78
CA VAL A 85 -0.86 3.60 -11.82
C VAL A 85 -1.01 4.80 -12.77
N ARG A 86 -0.95 6.04 -12.27
CA ARG A 86 -0.94 7.24 -13.12
C ARG A 86 0.29 7.31 -14.01
N PHE A 87 1.47 7.01 -13.47
CA PHE A 87 2.70 6.91 -14.23
C PHE A 87 2.56 5.88 -15.36
N ILE A 88 2.10 4.67 -15.03
CA ILE A 88 1.86 3.60 -16.00
C ILE A 88 0.90 4.07 -17.10
N ASN A 89 -0.26 4.62 -16.73
CA ASN A 89 -1.28 5.05 -17.69
C ASN A 89 -0.80 6.19 -18.61
N THR A 90 0.10 7.05 -18.11
CA THR A 90 0.65 8.18 -18.87
C THR A 90 1.79 7.76 -19.79
N TYR A 91 2.65 6.82 -19.36
CA TYR A 91 3.89 6.49 -20.05
C TYR A 91 3.88 5.21 -20.87
N LEU A 92 3.13 4.19 -20.46
CA LEU A 92 3.03 2.94 -21.21
C LEU A 92 2.03 3.04 -22.38
N GLY A 93 1.36 4.19 -22.55
CA GLY A 93 0.44 4.46 -23.65
C GLY A 93 -0.81 3.58 -23.66
N THR A 94 -0.95 2.69 -22.69
CA THR A 94 -2.14 1.88 -22.46
C THR A 94 -3.09 2.69 -21.62
N ALA A 95 -4.13 3.25 -22.24
CA ALA A 95 -5.28 3.74 -21.49
C ALA A 95 -5.88 2.54 -20.73
N LEU A 96 -5.56 2.44 -19.44
CA LEU A 96 -6.17 1.42 -18.60
C LEU A 96 -7.66 1.74 -18.51
N ASP A 97 -8.49 0.77 -18.90
CA ASP A 97 -9.93 0.84 -18.63
C ASP A 97 -10.14 1.06 -17.12
N GLY A 98 -11.19 1.79 -16.75
CA GLY A 98 -11.49 2.15 -15.36
C GLY A 98 -11.47 0.92 -14.45
N ALA A 99 -12.00 -0.23 -14.89
CA ALA A 99 -11.97 -1.46 -14.12
C ALA A 99 -10.54 -1.99 -13.86
N LEU A 100 -9.66 -1.94 -14.86
CA LEU A 100 -8.26 -2.39 -14.75
C LEU A 100 -7.42 -1.42 -13.92
N PHE A 101 -7.68 -0.11 -14.04
CA PHE A 101 -7.08 0.92 -13.21
C PHE A 101 -7.36 0.63 -11.73
N LEU A 102 -8.61 0.34 -11.38
CA LEU A 102 -9.05 0.08 -10.01
C LEU A 102 -8.50 -1.23 -9.47
N LEU A 103 -8.53 -2.29 -10.27
CA LEU A 103 -7.94 -3.57 -9.88
C LEU A 103 -6.44 -3.40 -9.59
N SER A 104 -5.72 -2.68 -10.44
CA SER A 104 -4.29 -2.40 -10.26
C SER A 104 -4.04 -1.57 -9.00
N LEU A 105 -4.86 -0.54 -8.76
CA LEU A 105 -4.76 0.30 -7.57
C LEU A 105 -4.95 -0.51 -6.29
N VAL A 106 -5.97 -1.38 -6.23
CA VAL A 106 -6.24 -2.26 -5.09
C VAL A 106 -5.09 -3.25 -4.88
N ALA A 107 -4.63 -3.90 -5.95
CA ALA A 107 -3.57 -4.89 -5.88
C ALA A 107 -2.26 -4.27 -5.36
N PHE A 108 -1.85 -3.13 -5.92
CA PHE A 108 -0.67 -2.41 -5.49
C PHE A 108 -0.80 -1.88 -4.06
N THR A 109 -1.96 -1.31 -3.69
CA THR A 109 -2.18 -0.81 -2.33
C THR A 109 -2.06 -1.94 -1.31
N ALA A 110 -2.67 -3.10 -1.59
CA ALA A 110 -2.58 -4.25 -0.70
C ALA A 110 -1.14 -4.77 -0.57
N LEU A 111 -0.42 -4.87 -1.70
CA LEU A 111 0.96 -5.34 -1.74
C LEU A 111 1.90 -4.42 -0.96
N PHE A 112 1.83 -3.10 -1.19
CA PHE A 112 2.67 -2.13 -0.50
C PHE A 112 2.28 -1.99 0.97
N THR A 113 0.99 -2.07 1.30
CA THR A 113 0.54 -2.03 2.70
C THR A 113 1.08 -3.22 3.45
N PHE A 114 1.03 -4.42 2.87
CA PHE A 114 1.58 -5.61 3.50
C PHE A 114 3.11 -5.49 3.67
N ALA A 115 3.82 -4.96 2.68
CA ALA A 115 5.27 -4.74 2.76
C ALA A 115 5.67 -3.73 3.86
N LEU A 116 4.83 -2.73 4.14
CA LEU A 116 5.08 -1.68 5.13
C LEU A 116 4.40 -1.94 6.50
N ALA A 117 3.44 -2.85 6.61
CA ALA A 117 2.68 -3.10 7.85
C ALA A 117 3.59 -3.69 8.93
N TYR A 118 3.61 -3.09 10.12
CA TYR A 118 4.51 -3.36 11.25
C TYR A 118 4.86 -4.86 11.45
N PRO A 119 6.10 -5.24 11.82
CA PRO A 119 6.57 -6.64 11.95
C PRO A 119 5.55 -7.59 12.59
N ASP A 120 5.06 -7.26 13.79
CA ASP A 120 4.09 -8.07 14.50
C ASP A 120 2.77 -8.24 13.73
N THR A 121 2.37 -7.22 12.98
CA THR A 121 1.13 -7.24 12.18
C THR A 121 1.31 -8.12 10.94
N SER A 122 2.43 -7.99 10.22
CA SER A 122 2.75 -8.86 9.10
C SER A 122 2.91 -10.31 9.54
N GLU A 123 3.54 -10.57 10.68
CA GLU A 123 3.66 -11.91 11.26
C GLU A 123 2.29 -12.48 11.64
N GLN A 124 1.43 -11.70 12.31
CA GLN A 124 0.09 -12.15 12.66
C GLN A 124 -0.76 -12.47 11.42
N ILE A 125 -0.67 -11.64 10.38
CA ILE A 125 -1.35 -11.89 9.10
C ILE A 125 -0.80 -13.17 8.47
N THR A 126 0.53 -13.32 8.41
CA THR A 126 1.19 -14.51 7.85
C THR A 126 0.80 -15.77 8.62
N ARG A 127 0.90 -15.76 9.95
CA ARG A 127 0.47 -16.90 10.79
C ARG A 127 -1.01 -17.21 10.62
N ARG A 128 -1.89 -16.22 10.50
CA ARG A 128 -3.32 -16.45 10.21
C ARG A 128 -3.54 -17.07 8.83
N ILE A 129 -2.82 -16.61 7.82
CA ILE A 129 -2.90 -17.18 6.47
C ILE A 129 -2.36 -18.61 6.47
N THR A 130 -1.18 -18.84 7.04
CA THR A 130 -0.55 -20.17 7.12
C THR A 130 -1.39 -21.15 7.92
N SER A 131 -1.86 -20.78 9.12
CA SER A 131 -2.76 -21.64 9.92
C SER A 131 -4.12 -21.88 9.26
N TYR A 132 -4.61 -20.94 8.45
CA TYR A 132 -5.81 -21.14 7.64
C TYR A 132 -5.57 -22.06 6.45
N LEU A 133 -4.40 -21.99 5.82
CA LEU A 133 -3.99 -22.86 4.72
C LEU A 133 -3.70 -24.29 5.22
N GLU A 134 -3.05 -24.42 6.37
CA GLU A 134 -2.74 -25.70 7.02
C GLU A 134 -3.98 -26.31 7.69
N GLY A 135 -4.84 -25.48 8.29
CA GLY A 135 -6.11 -25.89 8.90
C GLY A 135 -7.22 -26.20 7.87
N LYS A 136 -6.99 -25.93 6.58
CA LYS A 136 -7.92 -26.26 5.47
C LYS A 136 -7.32 -27.20 4.44
N GLY A 137 -6.78 -28.31 4.93
CA GLY A 137 -7.00 -29.58 4.24
C GLY A 137 -8.50 -29.89 4.21
N LYS A 138 -9.21 -29.39 3.17
CA LYS A 138 -10.62 -29.69 2.82
C LYS A 138 -11.69 -29.27 3.85
N GLU A 139 -12.00 -27.99 3.95
CA GLU A 139 -13.41 -27.52 4.00
C GLU A 139 -13.45 -26.00 4.15
N ASN A 140 -14.43 -25.38 3.52
CA ASN A 140 -14.84 -24.00 3.73
C ASN A 140 -14.13 -22.91 2.88
N SER A 141 -14.01 -23.13 1.57
CA SER A 141 -13.63 -22.09 0.58
C SER A 141 -14.61 -20.92 0.49
N GLN A 142 -15.81 -21.05 1.08
CA GLN A 142 -16.87 -20.02 1.02
C GLN A 142 -16.53 -18.79 1.86
N PHE A 143 -15.97 -18.94 3.07
CA PHE A 143 -15.68 -17.79 3.94
C PHE A 143 -14.60 -16.85 3.35
N PHE A 144 -13.55 -17.40 2.73
CA PHE A 144 -12.52 -16.60 2.07
C PHE A 144 -13.08 -15.87 0.84
N ARG A 145 -13.95 -16.56 0.09
CA ARG A 145 -14.67 -15.97 -1.04
C ARG A 145 -15.53 -14.80 -0.57
N THR A 146 -16.29 -14.96 0.50
CA THR A 146 -17.15 -13.90 1.07
C THR A 146 -16.33 -12.75 1.66
N ALA A 147 -15.27 -13.02 2.42
CA ALA A 147 -14.43 -11.96 3.00
C ALA A 147 -13.69 -11.16 1.92
N SER A 148 -13.14 -11.83 0.91
CA SER A 148 -12.52 -11.15 -0.24
C SER A 148 -13.55 -10.33 -1.02
N LEU A 149 -14.78 -10.83 -1.16
CA LEU A 149 -15.86 -10.16 -1.87
C LEU A 149 -16.35 -8.93 -1.08
N VAL A 150 -16.42 -9.00 0.25
CA VAL A 150 -16.78 -7.85 1.10
C VAL A 150 -15.69 -6.77 1.04
N ILE A 151 -14.42 -7.13 1.13
CA ILE A 151 -13.30 -6.19 0.99
C ILE A 151 -13.30 -5.55 -0.40
N PHE A 152 -13.52 -6.36 -1.44
CA PHE A 152 -13.65 -5.90 -2.81
C PHE A 152 -14.82 -4.92 -2.98
N VAL A 153 -15.99 -5.21 -2.41
CA VAL A 153 -17.17 -4.33 -2.47
C VAL A 153 -16.93 -3.01 -1.74
N ILE A 154 -16.30 -3.01 -0.56
CA ILE A 154 -15.96 -1.78 0.18
C ILE A 154 -14.99 -0.92 -0.63
N LEU A 155 -13.99 -1.54 -1.26
CA LEU A 155 -13.03 -0.85 -2.12
C LEU A 155 -13.70 -0.26 -3.37
N VAL A 156 -14.62 -0.99 -4.02
CA VAL A 156 -15.39 -0.48 -5.15
C VAL A 156 -16.25 0.72 -4.75
N ILE A 157 -16.85 0.72 -3.55
CA ILE A 157 -17.64 1.86 -3.06
C ILE A 157 -16.76 3.09 -2.82
N LEU A 158 -15.61 2.94 -2.15
CA LEU A 158 -14.67 4.03 -1.90
C LEU A 158 -14.18 4.68 -3.20
N VAL A 159 -13.93 3.84 -4.20
CA VAL A 159 -13.52 4.25 -5.55
C VAL A 159 -14.62 5.00 -6.29
N ILE A 160 -15.87 4.55 -6.21
CA ILE A 160 -17.01 5.25 -6.85
C ILE A 160 -17.17 6.65 -6.25
N ILE A 161 -17.01 6.77 -4.93
CA ILE A 161 -17.02 8.07 -4.23
C ILE A 161 -15.88 8.96 -4.75
N GLU A 162 -14.67 8.42 -4.92
CA GLU A 162 -13.52 9.17 -5.40
C GLU A 162 -13.66 9.61 -6.88
N LEU A 163 -14.18 8.74 -7.75
CA LEU A 163 -14.49 9.07 -9.15
C LEU A 163 -15.57 10.15 -9.26
N LEU A 164 -16.60 10.11 -8.42
CA LEU A 164 -17.62 11.16 -8.34
C LEU A 164 -17.06 12.51 -7.87
N LEU A 165 -16.03 12.49 -7.03
CA LEU A 165 -15.32 13.70 -6.61
C LEU A 165 -14.36 14.24 -7.68
N LEU A 166 -13.78 13.36 -8.52
CA LEU A 166 -12.81 13.74 -9.54
C LEU A 166 -13.43 14.25 -10.86
N TYR A 167 -14.67 13.84 -11.17
CA TYR A 167 -15.43 14.26 -12.36
C TYR A 167 -16.37 15.45 -12.12
N ARG A 168 -16.21 16.13 -10.99
CA ARG A 168 -16.87 17.41 -10.69
C ARG A 168 -15.89 18.56 -10.92
#